data_AF-A0A961UTA8-F1
#
_entry.id   AF-A0A961UTA8-F1
#
_cell.length_a   1.000
_cell.length_b   1.000
_cell.length_c   1.000
_cell.angle_alpha   90.00
_cell.angle_beta   90.00
_cell.angle_gamma   90.00
#
_symmetry.space_group_name_H-M   'P 1'
#
loop_
_entity.id
_entity.type
_entity.pdbx_description
1 polymer ?
#
loop_
_entity_poly.entity_id
_entity_poly.type
_entity_poly.pdbx_seq_one_letter_code
_entity_poly.pdbx_strand_id
1 'polypeptide(L)'
;MVSQRQFRDLALGMEGTTQTPHFDRAAFRVLRIYATLAADGKTANLKLEPDEQNLRVEMHPEAFAPVSGGWGRQGWTTVTLAKVSKGVLEDALRAAWSQAIQKSPSKRRRTTNKKA
;
A
#
# COMPACT_ATOMS: atom_id res chain seq x y z
N MET A 1 -16.45 -8.24 -1.59
CA MET A 1 -15.79 -8.09 -0.28
C MET A 1 -14.69 -9.12 -0.13
N VAL A 2 -13.62 -8.77 0.58
CA VAL A 2 -12.43 -9.61 0.78
C VAL A 2 -12.26 -9.89 2.27
N SER A 3 -11.94 -11.14 2.61
CA SER A 3 -11.58 -11.55 3.97
C SER A 3 -10.09 -11.35 4.27
N GLN A 4 -9.73 -11.34 5.56
CA GLN A 4 -8.34 -11.33 5.99
C GLN A 4 -7.50 -12.44 5.34
N ARG A 5 -8.05 -13.65 5.23
CA ARG A 5 -7.36 -14.79 4.61
C ARG A 5 -7.11 -14.55 3.13
N GLN A 6 -8.11 -14.09 2.38
CA GLN A 6 -7.94 -13.77 0.96
C GLN A 6 -6.93 -12.63 0.75
N PHE A 7 -6.89 -11.61 1.62
CA PHE A 7 -5.86 -10.57 1.55
C PHE A 7 -4.45 -11.18 1.70
N ARG A 8 -4.26 -12.07 2.68
CA ARG A 8 -2.97 -12.75 2.89
C ARG A 8 -2.58 -13.60 1.69
N ASP A 9 -3.52 -14.39 1.17
CA ASP A 9 -3.30 -15.26 0.01
C ASP A 9 -2.88 -14.43 -1.22
N LEU A 10 -3.56 -13.30 -1.48
CA LEU A 10 -3.23 -12.40 -2.59
C LEU A 10 -1.85 -11.75 -2.43
N ALA A 11 -1.54 -11.23 -1.24
CA ALA A 11 -0.26 -10.54 -0.99
C ALA A 11 0.92 -11.53 -1.06
N LEU A 12 0.78 -12.72 -0.45
CA LEU A 12 1.81 -13.77 -0.50
C LEU A 12 1.93 -14.43 -1.88
N GLY A 13 0.91 -14.33 -2.73
CA GLY A 13 0.97 -14.74 -4.13
C GLY A 13 1.86 -13.85 -5.00
N MET A 14 2.24 -12.65 -4.54
CA MET A 14 3.15 -11.78 -5.26
C MET A 14 4.60 -12.27 -5.09
N GLU A 15 5.30 -12.50 -6.19
CA GLU A 15 6.63 -13.11 -6.21
C GLU A 15 7.61 -12.41 -5.25
N GLY A 16 8.31 -13.20 -4.45
CA GLY A 16 9.29 -12.71 -3.47
C GLY A 16 8.68 -12.01 -2.25
N THR A 17 7.36 -12.01 -2.08
CA THR A 17 6.72 -11.43 -0.89
C THR A 17 6.91 -12.35 0.31
N THR A 18 7.32 -11.76 1.43
CA THR A 18 7.33 -12.39 2.75
C THR A 18 6.43 -11.62 3.71
N GLN A 19 5.89 -12.33 4.71
CA GLN A 19 5.12 -11.74 5.80
C GLN A 19 5.97 -11.66 7.06
N THR A 20 6.03 -10.49 7.70
CA THR A 20 6.72 -10.29 8.98
C THR A 20 5.81 -9.54 9.97
N PRO A 21 5.94 -9.78 11.28
CA PRO A 21 5.32 -8.91 12.29
C PRO A 21 5.80 -7.47 12.13
N HIS A 22 4.91 -6.49 12.29
CA HIS A 22 5.22 -5.06 12.24
C HIS A 22 4.30 -4.30 13.20
N PHE A 23 4.74 -4.14 14.45
CA PHE A 23 3.92 -3.73 15.60
C PHE A 23 2.71 -4.67 15.76
N ASP A 24 1.49 -4.11 15.84
CA ASP A 24 0.22 -4.82 15.90
C ASP A 24 -0.24 -5.36 14.53
N ARG A 25 0.53 -5.13 13.46
CA ARG A 25 0.14 -5.43 12.08
C ARG A 25 0.97 -6.56 11.50
N ALA A 26 0.42 -7.24 10.50
CA ALA A 26 1.21 -8.09 9.61
C ALA A 26 1.70 -7.24 8.42
N ALA A 27 3.02 -7.15 8.22
CA ALA A 27 3.60 -6.47 7.07
C ALA A 27 3.94 -7.47 5.96
N PHE A 28 3.73 -7.04 4.72
CA PHE A 28 4.06 -7.78 3.51
C PHE A 28 5.11 -6.99 2.76
N ARG A 29 6.24 -7.63 2.51
CA ARG A 29 7.42 -7.00 1.92
C ARG A 29 8.05 -7.88 0.86
N VAL A 30 8.62 -7.20 -0.12
CA VAL A 30 9.62 -7.77 -1.04
C VAL A 30 10.95 -7.08 -0.71
N LEU A 31 11.47 -6.19 -1.55
CA LEU A 31 12.61 -5.33 -1.21
C LEU A 31 12.29 -4.35 -0.07
N ARG A 32 11.03 -3.88 0.00
CA ARG A 32 10.49 -2.99 1.03
C ARG A 32 9.05 -3.39 1.37
N ILE A 33 8.54 -2.90 2.51
CA ILE A 33 7.13 -3.07 2.88
C ILE A 33 6.26 -2.29 1.90
N TYR A 34 5.28 -2.97 1.32
CA TYR A 34 4.32 -2.37 0.39
C TYR A 34 2.87 -2.51 0.85
N ALA A 35 2.61 -3.43 1.78
CA ALA A 35 1.30 -3.59 2.37
C ALA A 35 1.39 -3.94 3.86
N THR A 36 0.40 -3.51 4.65
CA THR A 36 0.23 -3.95 6.04
C THR A 36 -1.24 -4.25 6.33
N LEU A 37 -1.52 -5.38 6.97
CA LEU A 37 -2.86 -5.81 7.38
C LEU A 37 -3.06 -5.50 8.87
N ALA A 38 -4.16 -4.83 9.20
CA ALA A 38 -4.53 -4.53 10.59
C ALA A 38 -4.79 -5.82 11.39
N ALA A 39 -4.57 -5.76 12.70
CA ALA A 39 -4.77 -6.89 13.62
C ALA A 39 -6.18 -7.48 13.53
N ASP A 40 -7.19 -6.61 13.37
CA ASP A 40 -8.61 -6.98 13.29
C ASP A 40 -9.03 -7.54 11.92
N GLY A 41 -8.13 -7.53 10.94
CA GLY A 41 -8.39 -8.03 9.59
C GLY A 41 -9.41 -7.24 8.80
N LYS A 42 -9.83 -6.04 9.23
CA LYS A 42 -10.85 -5.24 8.54
C LYS A 42 -10.26 -4.29 7.51
N THR A 43 -9.03 -3.83 7.76
CA THR A 43 -8.35 -2.85 6.91
C THR A 43 -6.92 -3.27 6.61
N ALA A 44 -6.41 -2.78 5.48
CA ALA A 44 -5.00 -2.84 5.16
C ALA A 44 -4.52 -1.47 4.67
N ASN A 45 -3.21 -1.22 4.75
CA ASN A 45 -2.59 -0.06 4.14
C ASN A 45 -1.71 -0.52 2.99
N LEU A 46 -1.84 0.09 1.82
CA LEU A 46 -1.03 -0.14 0.64
C LEU A 46 -0.17 1.08 0.35
N LYS A 47 1.06 0.85 -0.11
CA LYS A 47 1.97 1.88 -0.58
C LYS A 47 1.81 2.03 -2.08
N LEU A 48 1.04 3.03 -2.50
CA LEU A 48 0.79 3.36 -3.90
C LEU A 48 1.60 4.60 -4.31
N GLU A 49 1.71 4.82 -5.62
CA GLU A 49 2.09 6.14 -6.13
C GLU A 49 0.95 7.13 -5.88
N PRO A 50 1.22 8.43 -5.68
CA PRO A 50 0.19 9.43 -5.41
C PRO A 50 -0.92 9.47 -6.48
N ASP A 51 -0.57 9.35 -7.76
CA ASP A 51 -1.56 9.37 -8.85
C ASP A 51 -2.46 8.13 -8.83
N GLU A 52 -1.87 6.95 -8.58
CA GLU A 52 -2.63 5.70 -8.39
C GLU A 52 -3.52 5.75 -7.14
N GLN A 53 -3.03 6.35 -6.04
CA GLN A 53 -3.84 6.60 -4.84
C GLN A 53 -5.05 7.47 -5.18
N ASN A 54 -4.86 8.59 -5.88
CA ASN A 54 -5.94 9.50 -6.25
C ASN A 54 -6.98 8.80 -7.11
N LEU A 55 -6.54 8.08 -8.15
CA LEU A 55 -7.42 7.31 -9.02
C LEU A 55 -8.26 6.28 -8.24
N ARG A 56 -7.63 5.54 -7.31
CA ARG A 56 -8.33 4.53 -6.49
C ARG A 56 -9.36 5.16 -5.56
N VAL A 57 -9.03 6.30 -4.95
CA VAL A 57 -9.93 7.05 -4.05
C VAL A 57 -11.11 7.62 -4.84
N GLU A 58 -10.88 8.11 -6.06
CA GLU A 58 -11.93 8.62 -6.94
C GLU A 58 -12.87 7.51 -7.43
N MET A 59 -12.31 6.38 -7.87
CA MET A 59 -13.08 5.26 -8.43
C MET A 59 -13.80 4.42 -7.38
N HIS A 60 -13.26 4.34 -6.16
CA HIS A 60 -13.75 3.47 -5.09
C HIS A 60 -13.68 4.17 -3.71
N PRO A 61 -14.35 5.32 -3.53
CA PRO A 61 -14.25 6.16 -2.33
C PRO A 61 -14.73 5.48 -1.05
N GLU A 62 -15.61 4.48 -1.16
CA GLU A 62 -16.07 3.68 -0.04
C GLU A 62 -15.00 2.70 0.45
N ALA A 63 -14.09 2.26 -0.43
CA ALA A 63 -13.09 1.24 -0.16
C ALA A 63 -11.71 1.84 0.13
N PHE A 64 -11.34 2.94 -0.51
CA PHE A 64 -10.00 3.54 -0.40
C PHE A 64 -10.03 4.94 0.20
N ALA A 65 -9.08 5.20 1.10
CA ALA A 65 -8.84 6.53 1.65
C ALA A 65 -7.34 6.75 1.88
N PRO A 66 -6.80 7.96 1.66
CA PRO A 66 -5.43 8.26 2.03
C PRO A 66 -5.25 8.15 3.56
N VAL A 67 -4.13 7.59 4.01
CA VAL A 67 -3.78 7.60 5.43
C VAL A 67 -3.61 9.05 5.90
N SER A 68 -4.06 9.40 7.10
CA SER A 68 -3.98 10.78 7.60
C SER A 68 -2.55 11.34 7.60
N GLY A 69 -2.42 12.63 7.29
CA GLY A 69 -1.19 13.38 7.46
C GLY A 69 -0.11 13.08 6.41
N GLY A 70 1.16 13.07 6.85
CA GLY A 70 2.31 12.92 5.95
C GLY A 70 2.37 11.57 5.24
N TRP A 71 1.81 10.52 5.82
CA TRP A 71 1.78 9.18 5.23
C TRP A 71 0.89 9.12 3.99
N GLY A 72 -0.31 9.70 4.04
CA GLY A 72 -1.21 9.81 2.88
C GLY A 72 -0.59 10.59 1.74
N ARG A 73 0.05 11.74 2.04
CA ARG A 73 0.79 12.52 1.03
C ARG A 73 1.94 11.75 0.37
N GLN A 74 2.43 10.71 1.01
CA GLN A 74 3.43 9.82 0.41
C GLN A 74 2.78 8.71 -0.43
N GLY A 75 1.46 8.55 -0.46
CA GLY A 75 0.77 7.47 -1.19
C GLY A 75 0.39 6.26 -0.32
N TRP A 76 0.53 6.35 1.01
CA TRP A 76 -0.04 5.32 1.87
C TRP A 76 -1.55 5.44 1.91
N THR A 77 -2.22 4.36 1.52
CA THR A 77 -3.66 4.32 1.28
C THR A 77 -4.28 3.21 2.09
N THR A 78 -5.27 3.52 2.92
CA THR A 78 -6.08 2.53 3.62
C THR A 78 -7.11 1.94 2.67
N VAL A 79 -7.22 0.61 2.69
CA VAL A 79 -8.29 -0.15 2.03
C VAL A 79 -9.18 -0.82 3.08
N THR A 80 -10.49 -0.65 2.96
CA THR A 80 -11.50 -1.34 3.77
C THR A 80 -11.88 -2.65 3.09
N LEU A 81 -11.47 -3.79 3.65
CA LEU A 81 -11.57 -5.09 2.96
C LEU A 81 -13.03 -5.53 2.70
N ALA A 82 -13.94 -5.17 3.61
CA ALA A 82 -15.36 -5.43 3.44
C ALA A 82 -16.00 -4.69 2.24
N LYS A 83 -15.36 -3.62 1.75
CA LYS A 83 -15.91 -2.74 0.72
C LYS A 83 -15.21 -2.86 -0.64
N VAL A 84 -14.15 -3.66 -0.74
CA VAL A 84 -13.41 -3.86 -2.00
C VAL A 84 -13.75 -5.22 -2.63
N SER A 85 -13.74 -5.29 -3.96
CA SER A 85 -13.81 -6.56 -4.68
C SER A 85 -12.43 -7.23 -4.71
N LYS A 86 -12.40 -8.55 -4.94
CA LYS A 86 -11.14 -9.30 -5.02
C LYS A 86 -10.24 -8.76 -6.15
N GLY A 87 -10.80 -8.54 -7.34
CA GLY A 87 -10.04 -8.04 -8.49
C GLY A 87 -9.46 -6.65 -8.26
N VAL A 88 -10.26 -5.71 -7.75
CA VAL A 88 -9.78 -4.35 -7.44
C VAL A 88 -8.66 -4.37 -6.41
N LEU A 89 -8.77 -5.20 -5.37
CA LEU A 89 -7.71 -5.34 -4.37
C LEU A 89 -6.45 -5.98 -4.95
N GLU A 90 -6.60 -7.02 -5.77
CA GLU A 90 -5.47 -7.70 -6.41
C GLU A 90 -4.68 -6.74 -7.31
N ASP A 91 -5.38 -5.93 -8.11
CA ASP A 91 -4.76 -4.91 -8.95
C ASP A 91 -4.04 -3.85 -8.11
N ALA A 92 -4.64 -3.42 -6.98
CA ALA A 92 -4.01 -2.46 -6.08
C ALA A 92 -2.75 -3.05 -5.39
N LEU A 93 -2.81 -4.31 -4.98
CA LEU A 93 -1.64 -5.03 -4.43
C LEU A 93 -0.54 -5.18 -5.47
N ARG A 94 -0.89 -5.49 -6.72
CA ARG A 94 0.07 -5.61 -7.83
C ARG A 94 0.75 -4.27 -8.11
N ALA A 95 0.01 -3.16 -8.08
CA ALA A 95 0.58 -1.81 -8.22
C ALA A 95 1.56 -1.49 -7.08
N ALA A 96 1.17 -1.73 -5.83
CA ALA A 96 2.02 -1.52 -4.66
C ALA A 96 3.29 -2.40 -4.69
N TRP A 97 3.14 -3.67 -5.05
CA TRP A 97 4.24 -4.62 -5.19
C TRP A 97 5.21 -4.21 -6.32
N SER A 98 4.68 -3.80 -7.47
CA SER A 98 5.49 -3.33 -8.61
C SER A 98 6.38 -2.15 -8.22
N GLN A 99 5.84 -1.19 -7.47
CA GLN A 99 6.63 -0.07 -6.92
C GLN A 99 7.68 -0.53 -5.91
N ALA A 100 7.35 -1.57 -5.13
CA ALA A 100 8.24 -2.08 -4.10
C ALA A 100 9.44 -2.85 -4.64
N ILE A 101 9.31 -3.52 -5.80
CA ILE A 101 10.40 -4.23 -6.48
C ILE A 101 11.32 -3.32 -7.30
N GLN A 102 10.88 -2.10 -7.63
CA GLN A 102 11.74 -1.13 -8.28
C GLN A 102 12.81 -0.65 -7.28
N LYS A 103 14.08 -0.64 -7.69
CA LYS A 103 15.14 0.04 -6.92
C LYS A 103 14.77 1.53 -6.90
N SER A 104 14.67 2.13 -5.71
CA SER A 104 14.42 3.57 -5.61
C SER A 104 15.45 4.29 -6.50
N PRO A 105 15.04 5.19 -7.40
CA PRO A 105 15.97 6.21 -7.87
C PRO A 105 16.54 6.85 -6.61
N SER A 106 17.86 6.85 -6.45
CA SER A 106 18.48 7.55 -5.32
C SER A 106 17.87 8.95 -5.29
N LYS A 107 17.26 9.34 -4.16
CA LYS A 107 16.72 10.70 -4.02
C LYS A 107 17.88 11.64 -4.35
N ARG A 108 17.84 12.30 -5.52
CA ARG A 108 18.70 13.45 -5.78
C ARG A 108 18.43 14.41 -4.63
N ARG A 109 19.40 14.58 -3.73
CA ARG A 109 19.33 15.55 -2.63
C ARG A 109 18.98 16.89 -3.27
N ARG A 110 17.80 17.42 -2.94
CA ARG A 110 17.41 18.76 -3.34
C ARG A 110 18.37 19.71 -2.61
N THR A 111 19.41 20.18 -3.31
CA THR A 111 20.30 21.23 -2.81
C THR A 111 19.45 22.48 -2.63
N THR A 112 19.09 22.78 -1.38
CA THR A 112 18.49 24.06 -1.03
C THR A 112 19.56 25.13 -1.18
N ASN A 113 19.54 25.84 -2.31
CA ASN A 113 20.35 27.04 -2.49
C ASN A 113 19.75 28.14 -1.61
N LYS A 114 20.31 28.34 -0.43
CA LYS A 114 20.00 29.48 0.45
C LYS A 114 20.81 30.66 -0.10
N LYS A 115 20.18 31.57 -0.85
CA LYS A 115 20.78 32.87 -1.18
C LYS A 115 20.83 33.70 0.10
N ALA A 116 22.02 34.16 0.46
CA ALA A 116 22.27 35.31 1.33
C ALA A 116 22.49 36.53 0.44
#